data_AF-A0A1M7QP18-F1
#
_entry.id   AF-A0A1M7QP18-F1
#
_cell.length_a   1.000
_cell.length_b   1.000
_cell.length_c   1.000
_cell.angle_alpha   90.00
_cell.angle_beta   90.00
_cell.angle_gamma   90.00
#
_symmetry.space_group_name_H-M   'P 1'
#
loop_
_entity.id
_entity.type
_entity.pdbx_description
1 polymer ?
#
loop_
_entity_poly.entity_id
_entity_poly.type
_entity_poly.pdbx_seq_one_letter_code
_entity_poly.pdbx_strand_id
1 'polypeptide(L)' 'MPIFIIIIIMVFVIYRNIVHGLETLKEGNKTGSIAIFSVIPFVLFIFLCFYLWK' A
#
# COMPACT_ATOMS: atom_id res chain seq x y z
N MET A 1 -11.02 18.82 -5.11
CA MET A 1 -11.19 18.16 -3.80
C MET A 1 -11.07 16.63 -3.84
N PRO A 2 -11.72 15.86 -4.74
CA PRO A 2 -11.71 14.38 -4.63
C PRO A 2 -10.32 13.76 -4.81
N ILE A 3 -9.47 14.32 -5.69
CA ILE A 3 -8.09 13.84 -5.91
C ILE A 3 -7.24 13.93 -4.62
N PHE A 4 -7.40 15.00 -3.84
CA PHE A 4 -6.63 15.18 -2.60
C PHE A 4 -6.97 14.12 -1.56
N ILE A 5 -8.25 13.76 -1.44
CA ILE A 5 -8.72 12.69 -0.56
C ILE A 5 -8.15 11.33 -0.99
N ILE A 6 -8.14 11.05 -2.30
CA ILE A 6 -7.60 9.78 -2.84
C ILE A 6 -6.10 9.67 -2.55
N ILE A 7 -5.33 10.75 -2.72
CA ILE A 7 -3.89 10.77 -2.42
C ILE A 7 -3.65 10.51 -0.92
N ILE A 8 -4.43 11.12 -0.03
CA ILE A 8 -4.30 10.89 1.43
C ILE A 8 -4.59 9.42 1.77
N ILE A 9 -5.66 8.85 1.22
CA ILE A 9 -6.02 7.44 1.45
C ILE A 9 -4.91 6.52 0.94
N MET A 10 -4.35 6.81 -0.23
CA MET A 10 -3.24 6.05 -0.80
C MET A 10 -2.01 6.07 0.12
N VAL A 11 -1.58 7.25 0.58
CA VAL A 11 -0.45 7.39 1.51
C VAL A 11 -0.73 6.64 2.81
N PHE A 12 -1.95 6.73 3.34
CA PHE A 12 -2.35 6.01 4.55
C PHE A 12 -2.27 4.48 4.38
N VAL A 13 -2.77 3.95 3.26
CA VAL A 13 -2.73 2.51 2.95
C VAL A 13 -1.29 2.01 2.80
N ILE A 14 -0.43 2.76 2.11
CA ILE A 14 0.99 2.41 1.95
C ILE A 14 1.68 2.40 3.32
N TYR A 15 1.48 3.46 4.12
CA TYR A 15 2.04 3.55 5.46
C TYR A 15 1.63 2.35 6.33
N ARG A 16 0.33 2.02 6.36
CA ARG A 16 -0.18 0.88 7.14
C ARG A 16 0.45 -0.45 6.70
N ASN A 17 0.58 -0.69 5.39
CA ASN A 17 1.21 -1.90 4.87
C ASN A 17 2.70 -1.98 5.24
N ILE A 18 3.42 -0.85 5.24
CA ILE A 18 4.82 -0.83 5.68
C ILE A 18 4.94 -1.18 7.16
N VAL A 19 4.15 -0.53 8.02
CA VAL A 19 4.17 -0.80 9.47
C VAL A 19 3.81 -2.25 9.76
N HIS A 20 2.71 -2.73 9.18
CA HIS A 20 2.25 -4.11 9.38
C HIS A 20 3.23 -5.14 8.82
N GLY A 21 3.83 -4.86 7.66
CA GLY A 21 4.88 -5.70 7.08
C GLY A 21 6.12 -5.80 7.97
N LEU A 22 6.53 -4.69 8.60
CA LEU A 22 7.66 -4.66 9.55
C LEU A 22 7.34 -5.39 10.86
N GLU A 23 6.13 -5.26 11.40
CA GLU A 23 5.69 -6.02 12.58
C GLU A 23 5.67 -7.52 12.30
N THR A 24 5.09 -7.92 11.17
CA THR A 24 5.07 -9.32 10.72
C THR A 24 6.49 -9.87 10.51
N LEU A 25 7.42 -9.03 10.05
CA LEU A 25 8.83 -9.40 9.92
C LEU A 25 9.49 -9.60 11.30
N LYS A 26 9.19 -8.74 12.27
CA LYS A 26 9.70 -8.84 13.65
C LYS A 26 9.22 -10.11 14.35
N GLU A 27 8.03 -10.59 14.02
CA GLU A 27 7.48 -11.88 14.49
C GLU A 27 8.13 -13.10 13.83
N GLY A 28 9.10 -12.89 12.93
CA GLY A 28 9.82 -13.96 12.23
C GLY A 28 9.09 -14.49 10.99
N ASN A 29 7.90 -13.98 10.68
CA ASN A 29 7.12 -14.40 9.53
C ASN A 29 7.55 -13.65 8.25
N LYS A 30 8.68 -14.09 7.68
CA LYS A 30 9.25 -13.50 6.45
C LYS A 30 8.31 -13.58 5.26
N THR A 31 7.60 -14.70 5.10
CA THR A 31 6.67 -14.92 3.98
C THR A 31 5.45 -14.01 4.08
N GLY A 32 4.86 -13.87 5.28
CA GLY A 32 3.75 -12.95 5.52
C GLY A 32 4.14 -11.50 5.26
N SER A 33 5.34 -11.10 5.71
CA SER A 33 5.86 -9.76 5.45
C SER A 33 6.02 -9.47 3.95
N ILE A 34 6.59 -10.40 3.18
CA ILE A 34 6.72 -10.27 1.71
C ILE A 34 5.35 -10.16 1.04
N ALA A 35 4.36 -10.95 1.49
CA ALA A 35 2.99 -10.88 0.98
C ALA A 35 2.31 -9.54 1.28
N ILE A 36 2.60 -8.92 2.42
CA ILE A 36 2.07 -7.58 2.76
C ILE A 36 2.77 -6.50 1.91
N PHE A 37 4.08 -6.59 1.74
CA PHE A 37 4.82 -5.63 0.92
C PHE A 37 4.45 -5.70 -0.57
N SER A 38 4.06 -6.86 -1.09
CA SER A 38 3.60 -7.01 -2.48
C SER A 38 2.25 -6.34 -2.77
N VAL A 39 1.48 -5.96 -1.75
CA VAL A 39 0.24 -5.19 -1.91
C VAL A 39 0.51 -3.74 -2.34
N ILE A 40 1.65 -3.16 -1.92
CA ILE A 40 2.03 -1.77 -2.23
C ILE A 40 2.10 -1.50 -3.75
N PRO A 41 2.82 -2.28 -4.57
CA PRO A 41 2.85 -2.08 -6.02
C PRO A 41 1.47 -2.26 -6.68
N PHE A 42 0.60 -3.11 -6.14
CA PHE A 42 -0.75 -3.29 -6.65
C PHE A 42 -1.64 -2.06 -6.38
N VAL A 43 -1.55 -1.47 -5.19
CA VAL A 43 -2.24 -0.21 -4.85
C VAL A 43 -1.75 0.94 -5.73
N LEU A 44 -0.44 1.03 -5.97
CA LEU A 44 0.16 2.02 -6.90
C LEU A 44 -0.36 1.84 -8.32
N PHE A 45 -0.46 0.60 -8.80
CA PHE A 45 -0.98 0.29 -10.13
C PHE A 45 -2.44 0.72 -10.30
N ILE A 46 -3.32 0.38 -9.34
CA ILE A 46 -4.73 0.81 -9.37
C ILE A 46 -4.83 2.34 -9.40
N PHE A 47 -4.02 3.03 -8.60
CA PHE A 47 -3.99 4.50 -8.59
C PHE A 47 -3.58 5.08 -9.97
N LEU A 48 -2.55 4.50 -10.59
CA LEU A 48 -2.12 4.86 -11.95
C LEU A 48 -3.23 4.65 -12.98
N CYS A 49 -3.91 3.50 -12.95
CA CYS A 49 -5.06 3.24 -13.83
C CYS A 49 -6.18 4.27 -13.62
N PHE A 50 -6.50 4.60 -12.37
CA PHE A 50 -7.54 5.59 -12.06
C PHE A 50 -7.14 7.00 -12.51
N TYR A 51 -5.87 7.36 -12.40
CA TYR A 51 -5.36 8.66 -12.87
C TYR A 51 -5.35 8.76 -14.40
N LEU A 52 -4.98 7.69 -15.10
CA LEU A 52 -4.90 7.63 -16.57
C LEU A 52 -6.26 7.48 -17.27
N TRP A 53 -7.26 6.90 -16.58
CA TRP A 53 -8.63 6.81 -17.11
C TRP A 53 -9.34 8.18 -17.13
N LYS A 54 -8.82 9.14 -16.36
CA LYS A 54 -9.35 10.50 -16.29
C LYS A 54 -8.82 11.37 -17.44
#